data_AF-A0A958B2A9-F1
#
_entry.id   AF-A0A958B2A9-F1
#
_cell.length_a   1.000
_cell.length_b   1.000
_cell.length_c   1.000
_cell.angle_alpha   90.00
_cell.angle_beta   90.00
_cell.angle_gamma   90.00
#
_symmetry.space_group_name_H-M   'P 1'
#
loop_
_entity.id
_entity.type
_entity.pdbx_description
1 polymer ?
#
loop_
_entity_poly.entity_id
_entity_poly.type
_entity_poly.pdbx_seq_one_letter_code
_entity_poly.pdbx_strand_id
1 'polypeptide(L)'
;SRALAILGDAGLTGIGPGLFEPVVMRLYPPFFTGVQGGFFHAHNVYLQSAVDFGIGGVVALVALGLGLGASLITATRRVPDATQAGGRRLSQHSMAIGLFGSLVTMAAHGLVDSSLSPPRGYVLAFVLFGTATALANHLLRQPAGNA
;
A
#
# COMPACT_ATOMS: atom_id res chain seq x y z
N SER A 1 -8.51 -19.42 7.14
CA SER A 1 -7.70 -18.34 7.77
C SER A 1 -8.46 -17.81 8.98
N ARG A 2 -7.78 -17.54 10.11
CA ARG A 2 -8.40 -16.97 11.33
C ARG A 2 -8.84 -15.52 11.13
N ALA A 3 -8.15 -14.80 10.26
CA ALA A 3 -8.54 -13.46 9.83
C ALA A 3 -9.99 -13.41 9.32
N LEU A 4 -10.44 -14.43 8.57
CA LEU A 4 -11.82 -14.48 8.05
C LEU A 4 -12.87 -14.66 9.16
N ALA A 5 -12.55 -15.43 10.21
CA ALA A 5 -13.45 -15.58 11.36
C ALA A 5 -13.56 -14.26 12.12
N ILE A 6 -12.43 -13.59 12.36
CA ILE A 6 -12.40 -12.26 12.98
C ILE A 6 -13.20 -11.24 12.16
N LEU A 7 -13.10 -11.27 10.83
CA LEU A 7 -13.88 -10.39 9.96
C LEU A 7 -15.38 -10.66 10.02
N GLY A 8 -15.80 -11.89 10.31
CA GLY A 8 -17.21 -12.21 10.57
C GLY A 8 -17.75 -11.47 11.78
N ASP A 9 -16.94 -11.31 12.82
CA ASP A 9 -17.37 -10.75 14.11
C ASP A 9 -17.08 -9.24 14.25
N ALA A 10 -16.01 -8.75 13.62
CA ALA A 10 -15.51 -7.38 13.74
C ALA A 10 -15.22 -6.71 12.38
N GLY A 11 -15.87 -7.14 11.30
CA GLY A 11 -15.56 -6.68 9.94
C GLY A 11 -15.76 -5.19 9.66
N LEU A 12 -16.61 -4.49 10.42
CA LEU A 12 -16.87 -3.06 10.20
C LEU A 12 -15.78 -2.16 10.78
N THR A 13 -15.34 -2.42 12.01
CA THR A 13 -14.39 -1.58 12.76
C THR A 13 -12.99 -2.16 12.82
N GLY A 14 -12.86 -3.48 12.60
CA GLY A 14 -11.68 -4.23 12.96
C GLY A 14 -11.56 -4.47 14.47
N ILE A 15 -10.49 -5.16 14.84
CA ILE A 15 -10.11 -5.44 16.23
C ILE A 15 -9.07 -4.45 16.76
N GLY A 16 -8.55 -3.57 15.91
CA GLY A 16 -7.49 -2.61 16.22
C GLY A 16 -6.08 -3.09 15.82
N PRO A 17 -5.17 -2.16 15.50
CA PRO A 17 -3.85 -2.48 14.98
C PRO A 17 -2.99 -3.21 16.03
N GLY A 18 -2.30 -4.26 15.59
CA GLY A 18 -1.39 -5.04 16.44
C GLY A 18 -2.09 -6.01 17.39
N LEU A 19 -3.42 -6.17 17.28
CA LEU A 19 -4.20 -7.07 18.14
C LEU A 19 -4.45 -8.44 17.51
N PHE A 20 -3.94 -8.68 16.30
CA PHE A 20 -4.14 -9.94 15.58
C PHE A 20 -3.74 -11.17 16.41
N GLU A 21 -2.50 -11.24 16.87
CA GLU A 21 -1.99 -12.37 17.65
C GLU A 21 -2.76 -12.61 18.96
N PRO A 22 -2.93 -11.61 19.86
CA PRO A 22 -3.63 -11.84 21.13
C PRO A 22 -5.10 -12.22 20.93
N VAL A 23 -5.79 -11.68 19.91
CA VAL A 23 -7.16 -12.05 19.58
C VAL A 23 -7.25 -13.47 19.03
N VAL A 24 -6.35 -13.84 18.11
CA VAL A 24 -6.29 -15.22 17.59
C VAL A 24 -6.05 -16.21 18.72
N MET A 25 -5.07 -15.95 19.60
CA MET A 25 -4.74 -16.88 20.67
C MET A 25 -5.83 -17.02 21.73
N ARG A 26 -6.64 -15.97 21.96
CA ARG A 26 -7.67 -15.97 23.00
C ARG A 26 -9.05 -16.40 22.52
N LEU A 27 -9.45 -15.94 21.33
CA LEU A 27 -10.83 -16.10 20.82
C LEU A 27 -10.92 -17.07 19.65
N TYR A 28 -9.84 -17.27 18.88
CA TYR A 28 -9.83 -18.16 17.72
C TYR A 28 -8.62 -19.09 17.71
N PRO A 29 -8.38 -19.86 18.78
CA PRO A 29 -7.15 -20.62 18.93
C PRO A 29 -6.93 -21.61 17.76
N PRO A 30 -5.68 -21.79 17.33
CA PRO A 30 -5.34 -22.77 16.30
C PRO A 30 -5.45 -24.19 16.86
N PHE A 31 -6.05 -25.10 16.09
CA PHE A 31 -6.25 -26.49 16.54
C PHE A 31 -5.00 -27.37 16.36
N PHE A 32 -4.15 -27.10 15.36
CA PHE A 32 -3.08 -28.03 14.94
C PHE A 32 -1.64 -27.53 15.18
N THR A 33 -1.43 -26.24 15.36
CA THR A 33 -0.08 -25.64 15.47
C THR A 33 0.32 -25.25 16.89
N GLY A 34 -0.55 -25.54 17.88
CA GLY A 34 -0.36 -25.14 19.27
C GLY A 34 -0.39 -23.62 19.48
N VAL A 35 -0.51 -23.19 20.74
CA VAL A 35 -0.55 -21.76 21.13
C VAL A 35 0.81 -21.06 20.89
N GLN A 36 1.87 -21.82 20.61
CA GLN A 36 3.20 -21.31 20.26
C GLN A 36 3.45 -21.19 18.76
N GLY A 37 2.48 -21.52 17.90
CA GLY A 37 2.59 -21.29 16.46
C GLY A 37 2.58 -19.79 16.17
N GLY A 38 3.64 -19.26 15.55
CA GLY A 38 3.85 -17.82 15.32
C GLY A 38 2.83 -17.14 14.40
N PHE A 39 1.61 -16.89 14.89
CA PHE A 39 0.54 -16.17 14.20
C PHE A 39 0.62 -14.67 14.48
N PHE A 40 1.68 -14.03 14.02
CA PHE A 40 1.91 -12.60 14.25
C PHE A 40 1.00 -11.70 13.40
N HIS A 41 0.53 -12.19 12.24
CA HIS A 41 -0.30 -11.45 11.30
C HIS A 41 -1.01 -12.40 10.33
N ALA A 42 -2.00 -11.87 9.61
CA ALA A 42 -2.51 -12.50 8.40
C ALA A 42 -1.45 -12.41 7.29
N HIS A 43 -1.20 -13.52 6.59
CA HIS A 43 -0.33 -13.58 5.41
C HIS A 43 -0.98 -12.96 4.17
N ASN A 44 -1.58 -11.78 4.32
CA ASN A 44 -2.18 -11.02 3.25
C ASN A 44 -2.45 -9.61 3.80
N VAL A 45 -1.88 -8.59 3.17
CA VAL A 45 -1.96 -7.22 3.70
C VAL A 45 -3.38 -6.67 3.70
N TYR A 46 -4.22 -7.10 2.77
CA TYR A 46 -5.62 -6.68 2.68
C TYR A 46 -6.43 -7.32 3.80
N LEU A 47 -6.23 -8.61 4.08
CA LEU A 47 -6.85 -9.26 5.25
C LEU A 47 -6.32 -8.67 6.55
N GLN A 48 -5.03 -8.37 6.65
CA GLN A 48 -4.46 -7.74 7.84
C GLN A 48 -5.07 -6.35 8.07
N SER A 49 -5.14 -5.53 7.01
CA SER A 49 -5.77 -4.20 7.06
C SER A 49 -7.25 -4.29 7.42
N ALA A 50 -7.96 -5.27 6.88
CA ALA A 50 -9.36 -5.53 7.21
C ALA A 50 -9.54 -5.93 8.67
N VAL A 51 -8.65 -6.76 9.21
CA VAL A 51 -8.73 -7.18 10.61
C VAL A 51 -8.39 -6.01 11.53
N ASP A 52 -7.37 -5.22 11.22
CA ASP A 52 -6.93 -4.12 12.08
C ASP A 52 -7.91 -2.94 12.08
N PHE A 53 -8.47 -2.59 10.91
CA PHE A 53 -9.23 -1.34 10.72
C PHE A 53 -10.64 -1.56 10.11
N GLY A 54 -11.07 -2.82 9.97
CA GLY A 54 -12.31 -3.16 9.29
C GLY A 54 -12.22 -2.98 7.77
N ILE A 55 -13.35 -3.16 7.10
CA ILE A 55 -13.47 -2.98 5.65
C ILE A 55 -13.02 -1.57 5.20
N GLY A 56 -13.17 -0.56 6.06
CA GLY A 56 -12.68 0.80 5.81
C GLY A 56 -11.16 0.87 5.61
N GLY A 57 -10.38 0.07 6.34
CA GLY A 57 -8.92 -0.01 6.15
C GLY A 57 -8.53 -0.48 4.76
N VAL A 58 -9.18 -1.53 4.26
CA VAL A 58 -8.93 -2.07 2.92
C VAL A 58 -9.29 -1.04 1.87
N VAL A 59 -10.45 -0.39 2.00
CA VAL A 59 -10.89 0.65 1.08
C VAL A 59 -9.89 1.80 1.05
N ALA A 60 -9.42 2.26 2.22
CA ALA A 60 -8.41 3.32 2.30
C ALA A 60 -7.09 2.91 1.66
N LEU A 61 -6.60 1.69 1.93
CA LEU A 61 -5.36 1.17 1.35
C LEU A 61 -5.44 1.08 -0.18
N VAL A 62 -6.53 0.53 -0.72
CA VAL A 62 -6.76 0.40 -2.15
C VAL A 62 -6.93 1.77 -2.80
N ALA A 63 -7.73 2.66 -2.21
CA ALA A 63 -7.93 4.01 -2.71
C ALA A 63 -6.61 4.81 -2.75
N LEU A 64 -5.76 4.67 -1.74
CA LEU A 64 -4.45 5.32 -1.68
C LEU A 64 -3.52 4.79 -2.78
N GLY A 65 -3.44 3.46 -2.96
CA GLY A 65 -2.63 2.86 -4.02
C GLY A 65 -3.08 3.27 -5.43
N LEU A 66 -4.40 3.20 -5.70
CA LEU A 66 -4.99 3.60 -6.98
C LEU A 66 -4.84 5.11 -7.23
N GLY A 67 -5.07 5.94 -6.21
CA GLY A 67 -4.95 7.39 -6.30
C GLY A 67 -3.52 7.84 -6.62
N LEU A 68 -2.51 7.23 -5.99
CA LEU A 68 -1.11 7.49 -6.30
C LEU A 68 -0.73 7.03 -7.70
N GLY A 69 -1.16 5.83 -8.10
CA GLY A 69 -0.94 5.31 -9.44
C GLY A 69 -1.55 6.20 -10.52
N ALA A 70 -2.80 6.61 -10.33
CA ALA A 70 -3.50 7.54 -11.22
C ALA A 70 -2.79 8.89 -11.29
N SER A 71 -2.37 9.43 -10.13
CA SER A 71 -1.65 10.70 -10.06
C SER A 71 -0.33 10.67 -10.83
N LEU A 72 0.47 9.60 -10.71
CA LEU A 72 1.70 9.40 -11.49
C LEU A 72 1.43 9.32 -12.99
N ILE A 73 0.39 8.58 -13.41
CA ILE A 73 -0.01 8.46 -14.82
C ILE A 73 -0.46 9.82 -15.38
N THR A 74 -1.32 10.55 -14.66
CA THR A 74 -1.78 11.87 -15.09
C THR A 74 -0.62 12.86 -15.15
N ALA A 75 0.27 12.85 -14.16
CA ALA A 75 1.41 13.75 -14.07
C ALA A 75 2.38 13.56 -15.24
N THR A 76 2.73 12.32 -15.57
CA THR A 76 3.64 12.00 -16.69
C THR A 76 3.04 12.36 -18.05
N ARG A 77 1.73 12.18 -18.25
CA ARG A 77 1.04 12.56 -19.49
C ARG A 77 0.98 14.06 -19.75
N ARG A 78 1.17 14.90 -18.73
CA ARG A 78 1.09 16.37 -18.84
C ARG A 78 2.43 17.05 -19.09
N VAL A 79 3.55 16.31 -19.04
CA VAL A 79 4.88 16.89 -19.25
C VAL A 79 5.06 17.25 -20.73
N PRO A 80 5.23 18.54 -21.09
CA PRO A 80 5.39 18.96 -22.48
C PRO A 80 6.65 18.38 -23.13
N ASP A 81 6.60 18.16 -24.44
CA ASP A 81 7.77 17.80 -25.25
C ASP A 81 8.66 19.01 -25.49
N ALA A 82 9.38 19.44 -24.45
CA ALA A 82 10.42 20.46 -24.59
C ALA A 82 11.67 19.83 -25.20
N THR A 83 11.93 20.16 -26.47
CA THR A 83 13.01 19.66 -27.33
C THR A 83 14.44 19.91 -26.79
N GLN A 84 14.61 20.67 -25.69
CA GLN A 84 15.90 20.88 -25.03
C GLN A 84 16.04 20.22 -23.63
N ALA A 85 15.01 19.51 -23.14
CA ALA A 85 14.99 18.89 -21.81
C ALA A 85 15.01 17.35 -21.83
N GLY A 86 15.42 16.73 -22.94
CA GLY A 86 15.31 15.27 -23.17
C GLY A 86 15.87 14.40 -22.04
N GLY A 87 17.04 14.74 -21.48
CA GLY A 87 17.62 14.01 -20.35
C GLY A 87 16.82 14.13 -19.06
N ARG A 88 16.29 15.32 -18.74
CA ARG A 88 15.49 15.55 -17.54
C ARG A 88 14.11 14.91 -17.65
N ARG A 89 13.49 14.94 -18.83
CA ARG A 89 12.24 14.25 -19.13
C ARG A 89 12.40 12.74 -18.99
N LEU A 90 13.44 12.15 -19.59
CA LEU A 90 13.71 10.71 -19.52
C LEU A 90 13.93 10.26 -18.06
N SER A 91 14.65 11.06 -17.27
CA SER A 91 14.87 10.80 -15.84
C SER A 91 13.57 10.86 -15.03
N GLN A 92 12.71 11.87 -15.25
CA GLN A 92 11.43 11.97 -14.55
C GLN A 92 10.46 10.84 -14.92
N HIS A 93 10.45 10.43 -16.20
CA HIS A 93 9.64 9.31 -16.66
C HIS A 93 10.14 7.98 -16.09
N SER A 94 11.45 7.75 -16.06
CA SER A 94 12.01 6.52 -15.48
C SER A 94 11.75 6.44 -13.97
N MET A 95 11.84 7.56 -13.24
CA MET A 95 11.44 7.63 -11.84
C MET A 95 9.96 7.33 -11.64
N ALA A 96 9.07 7.91 -12.46
CA ALA A 96 7.63 7.66 -12.36
C ALA A 96 7.28 6.20 -12.66
N ILE A 97 7.90 5.59 -13.67
CA ILE A 97 7.75 4.16 -13.99
C ILE A 97 8.25 3.30 -12.83
N GLY A 98 9.41 3.63 -12.25
CA GLY A 98 9.97 2.92 -11.09
C GLY A 98 9.03 2.97 -9.88
N LEU A 99 8.54 4.15 -9.52
CA LEU A 99 7.60 4.34 -8.40
C LEU A 99 6.26 3.64 -8.66
N PHE A 100 5.73 3.73 -9.88
CA PHE A 100 4.51 3.01 -10.26
C PHE A 100 4.71 1.49 -10.17
N GLY A 101 5.83 0.99 -10.69
CA GLY A 101 6.21 -0.42 -10.58
C GLY A 101 6.36 -0.87 -9.13
N SER A 102 6.94 -0.06 -8.26
CA SER A 102 7.03 -0.35 -6.82
C SER A 102 5.64 -0.42 -6.16
N LEU A 103 4.70 0.47 -6.51
CA LEU A 103 3.32 0.41 -6.03
C LEU A 103 2.62 -0.88 -6.48
N VAL A 104 2.77 -1.27 -7.75
CA VAL A 104 2.21 -2.50 -8.30
C VAL A 104 2.81 -3.73 -7.61
N THR A 105 4.14 -3.77 -7.45
CA THR A 105 4.82 -4.86 -6.74
C THR A 105 4.36 -4.95 -5.30
N MET A 106 4.24 -3.84 -4.58
CA MET A 106 3.72 -3.81 -3.21
C MET A 106 2.28 -4.34 -3.15
N ALA A 107 1.41 -3.90 -4.06
CA ALA A 107 0.01 -4.35 -4.12
C ALA A 107 -0.11 -5.85 -4.44
N ALA A 108 0.66 -6.34 -5.40
CA ALA A 108 0.66 -7.75 -5.81
C ALA A 108 1.27 -8.64 -4.74
N HIS A 109 2.41 -8.25 -4.16
CA HIS A 109 3.04 -8.99 -3.05
C HIS A 109 2.13 -9.01 -1.82
N GLY A 110 1.38 -7.93 -1.57
CA GLY A 110 0.37 -7.84 -0.52
C GLY A 110 -0.74 -8.89 -0.60
N LEU A 111 -0.98 -9.51 -1.76
CA LEU A 111 -1.92 -10.63 -1.90
C LEU A 111 -1.41 -11.93 -1.27
N VAL A 112 -0.07 -12.09 -1.21
CA VAL A 112 0.62 -13.30 -0.77
C VAL A 112 1.13 -13.18 0.65
N ASP A 113 1.55 -11.98 1.09
CA ASP A 113 2.04 -11.78 2.44
C ASP A 113 1.81 -10.34 2.96
N SER A 114 1.90 -10.16 4.28
CA SER A 114 1.78 -8.85 4.94
C SER A 114 3.14 -8.26 5.28
N SER A 115 3.84 -7.77 4.26
CA SER A 115 5.12 -7.05 4.43
C SER A 115 4.99 -5.76 5.25
N LEU A 116 3.77 -5.26 5.43
CA LEU A 116 3.43 -4.07 6.21
C LEU A 116 3.19 -4.34 7.70
N SER A 117 3.12 -5.59 8.15
CA SER A 117 2.86 -5.89 9.57
C SER A 117 3.97 -5.40 10.52
N PRO A 118 5.27 -5.53 10.20
CA PRO A 118 6.32 -4.99 11.06
C PRO A 118 6.41 -3.46 10.96
N PRO A 119 6.79 -2.73 12.04
CA PRO A 119 6.97 -1.27 12.02
C PRO A 119 7.84 -0.73 10.86
N ARG A 120 8.91 -1.46 10.51
CA ARG A 120 9.79 -1.14 9.38
C ARG A 120 9.08 -1.16 8.02
N GLY A 121 8.07 -2.01 7.86
CA GLY A 121 7.27 -2.10 6.64
C GLY A 121 6.48 -0.82 6.39
N TYR A 122 5.84 -0.29 7.44
CA TYR A 122 5.12 0.98 7.35
C TYR A 122 6.03 2.14 6.93
N VAL A 123 7.24 2.24 7.49
CA VAL A 123 8.20 3.31 7.13
C VAL A 123 8.51 3.27 5.64
N LEU A 124 8.83 2.10 5.09
CA LEU A 124 9.14 1.95 3.66
C LEU A 124 7.94 2.31 2.78
N ALA A 125 6.73 1.94 3.20
CA ALA A 125 5.51 2.30 2.48
C ALA A 125 5.26 3.80 2.47
N PHE A 126 5.40 4.48 3.61
CA PHE A 126 5.24 5.93 3.68
C PHE A 126 6.32 6.67 2.88
N VAL A 127 7.56 6.16 2.83
CA VAL A 127 8.60 6.71 1.94
C VAL A 127 8.19 6.56 0.47
N LEU A 128 7.69 5.39 0.06
CA LEU A 128 7.18 5.18 -1.29
C LEU A 128 6.02 6.12 -1.63
N PHE A 129 5.03 6.25 -0.73
CA PHE A 129 3.88 7.13 -0.91
C PHE A 129 4.28 8.60 -0.98
N GLY A 130 5.16 9.05 -0.07
CA GLY A 130 5.65 10.41 -0.02
C GLY A 130 6.44 10.79 -1.28
N THR A 131 7.33 9.90 -1.74
CA THR A 131 8.12 10.14 -2.95
C THR A 131 7.26 10.12 -4.22
N ALA A 132 6.30 9.20 -4.34
CA ALA A 132 5.32 9.19 -5.43
C ALA A 132 4.48 10.47 -5.47
N THR A 133 3.99 10.91 -4.30
CA THR A 133 3.20 12.14 -4.17
C THR A 133 4.04 13.38 -4.54
N ALA A 134 5.27 13.46 -4.03
CA ALA A 134 6.17 14.57 -4.31
C ALA A 134 6.50 14.67 -5.80
N LEU A 135 6.80 13.54 -6.47
CA LEU A 135 7.05 13.53 -7.90
C LEU A 135 5.81 13.92 -8.70
N ALA A 136 4.65 13.33 -8.40
CA ALA A 136 3.40 13.66 -9.09
C ALA A 136 3.07 15.15 -8.97
N ASN A 137 3.17 15.72 -7.76
CA ASN A 137 2.94 17.15 -7.54
C ASN A 137 3.97 18.02 -8.25
N HIS A 138 5.24 17.63 -8.27
CA HIS A 138 6.28 18.37 -8.97
C HIS A 138 6.00 18.44 -10.48
N LEU A 139 5.62 17.32 -11.09
CA LEU A 139 5.29 17.23 -12.51
C LEU A 139 3.99 17.99 -12.86
N LEU A 140 2.95 17.89 -12.03
CA LEU A 140 1.68 18.58 -12.25
C LEU A 140 1.77 20.10 -12.15
N ARG A 141 2.79 20.62 -11.44
CA ARG A 141 3.03 22.07 -11.27
C ARG A 141 3.94 22.67 -12.34
N GLN A 142 4.54 21.85 -13.21
CA GLN A 142 5.35 22.40 -14.29
C GLN A 142 4.43 23.21 -15.22
N PRO A 143 4.75 24.49 -15.51
CA PRO A 143 3.97 25.27 -16.45
C PRO A 143 3.95 24.55 -17.79
N ALA A 144 2.76 24.44 -18.41
CA ALA A 144 2.68 24.06 -19.81
C ALA A 144 3.53 25.08 -20.57
N GLY A 145 4.67 24.65 -21.11
CA GLY A 145 5.56 25.55 -21.83
C GLY A 145 4.73 26.27 -22.88
N ASN A 146 4.76 27.61 -22.87
CA ASN A 146 4.08 28.43 -23.86
C ASN A 146 4.58 27.97 -25.24
N ALA A 147 3.70 27.28 -25.97
CA ALA A 147 3.90 26.88 -27.36
C ALA A 147 3.80 28.11 -28.28
#